data_AF-A0A251WGE2-F1
#
_entry.id   AF-A0A251WGE2-F1
#
_cell.length_a   1.000
_cell.length_b   1.000
_cell.length_c   1.000
_cell.angle_alpha   90.00
_cell.angle_beta   90.00
_cell.angle_gamma   90.00
#
_symmetry.space_group_name_H-M   'P 1'
#
loop_
_entity.id
_entity.type
_entity.pdbx_description
1 polymer ?
#
loop_
_entity_poly.entity_id
_entity_poly.type
_entity_poly.pdbx_seq_one_letter_code
_entity_poly.pdbx_strand_id
1 'polypeptide(L)'
;MKKPTFASQEAWTQAEILMQPVFIRLIDNLRKSLETSDWKGDYRETLVWADEVSEADKSRFDLLQQELKATRSVDRILELEDVLAELPTPEVIYELHLSHGDQVVIWDLWDLCYRICFREVDAVDRATNPSPGSTDASDRVNNTLVEVDTTLLEESEVDWITLDEKTKRILQEMFAQLPSVP
;
A
#
# COMPACT_ATOMS: atom_id res chain seq x y z
N MET A 1 2.73 -6.58 -4.37
CA MET A 1 2.49 -5.91 -3.07
C MET A 1 2.48 -6.96 -1.96
N LYS A 2 3.22 -6.76 -0.85
CA LYS A 2 3.17 -7.69 0.30
C LYS A 2 2.25 -7.10 1.37
N LYS A 3 1.00 -7.55 1.40
CA LYS A 3 0.08 -7.15 2.48
C LYS A 3 0.61 -7.70 3.82
N PRO A 4 0.76 -6.85 4.85
CA PRO A 4 1.22 -7.30 6.15
C PRO A 4 0.17 -8.20 6.80
N THR A 5 0.63 -9.15 7.62
CA THR A 5 -0.25 -9.90 8.52
C THR A 5 -0.04 -9.40 9.95
N PHE A 6 -1.14 -9.11 10.64
CA PHE A 6 -1.10 -8.51 11.97
C PHE A 6 -0.83 -9.56 13.05
N ALA A 7 0.00 -9.19 14.04
CA ALA A 7 0.36 -10.04 15.17
C ALA A 7 -0.80 -10.37 16.11
N SER A 8 -1.79 -9.47 16.21
CA SER A 8 -2.90 -9.58 17.15
C SER A 8 -4.11 -8.75 16.70
N GLN A 9 -5.26 -8.99 17.31
CA GLN A 9 -6.46 -8.15 17.12
C GLN A 9 -6.20 -6.69 17.52
N GLU A 10 -5.39 -6.46 18.56
CA GLU A 10 -5.00 -5.12 18.99
C GLU A 10 -4.15 -4.40 17.94
N ALA A 11 -3.17 -5.10 17.35
CA ALA A 11 -2.35 -4.57 16.26
C ALA A 11 -3.21 -4.23 15.03
N TRP A 12 -4.25 -5.01 14.77
CA TRP A 12 -5.21 -4.70 13.71
C TRP A 12 -6.00 -3.42 14.01
N THR A 13 -6.58 -3.29 15.21
CA THR A 13 -7.33 -2.07 15.60
C THR A 13 -6.46 -0.81 15.59
N GLN A 14 -5.22 -0.90 16.06
CA GLN A 14 -4.28 0.22 16.01
C GLN A 14 -3.91 0.60 14.57
N ALA A 15 -3.75 -0.38 13.69
CA ALA A 15 -3.51 -0.11 12.27
C ALA A 15 -4.71 0.55 11.60
N GLU A 16 -5.95 0.14 11.90
CA GLU A 16 -7.15 0.81 11.38
C GLU A 16 -7.18 2.30 11.71
N ILE A 17 -6.78 2.67 12.93
CA ILE A 17 -6.69 4.07 13.36
C ILE A 17 -5.63 4.83 12.54
N LEU A 18 -4.49 4.20 12.24
CA LEU A 18 -3.34 4.87 11.63
C LEU A 18 -3.34 4.91 10.11
N MET A 19 -3.91 3.92 9.42
CA MET A 19 -3.72 3.74 7.97
C MET A 19 -4.14 4.98 7.16
N GLN A 20 -5.29 5.57 7.45
CA GLN A 20 -5.75 6.77 6.75
C GLN A 20 -4.90 8.01 7.11
N PRO A 21 -4.65 8.34 8.39
CA PRO A 21 -3.72 9.41 8.77
C PRO A 21 -2.34 9.31 8.12
N VAL A 22 -1.77 8.10 8.08
CA VAL A 22 -0.47 7.81 7.48
C VAL A 22 -0.51 8.09 5.99
N PHE A 23 -1.54 7.62 5.28
CA PHE A 23 -1.70 7.90 3.85
C PHE A 23 -1.79 9.41 3.58
N ILE A 24 -2.59 10.14 4.37
CA ILE A 24 -2.72 11.59 4.24
C ILE A 24 -1.35 12.29 4.44
N ARG A 25 -0.60 11.91 5.48
CA ARG A 25 0.71 12.51 5.77
C ARG A 25 1.76 12.15 4.75
N LEU A 26 1.73 10.93 4.23
CA LEU A 26 2.60 10.48 3.15
C LEU A 26 2.41 11.35 1.90
N ILE A 27 1.17 11.49 1.41
CA ILE A 27 0.87 12.27 0.21
C ILE A 27 1.24 13.75 0.40
N ASP A 28 0.95 14.33 1.57
CA ASP A 28 1.28 15.73 1.86
C ASP A 28 2.80 15.97 1.85
N ASN A 29 3.58 15.09 2.49
CA ASN A 29 5.03 15.22 2.52
C ASN A 29 5.67 14.90 1.16
N LEU A 30 5.16 13.91 0.42
CA LEU A 30 5.60 13.65 -0.95
C LEU A 30 5.43 14.88 -1.85
N ARG A 31 4.26 15.54 -1.79
CA ARG A 31 4.01 16.78 -2.54
C ARG A 31 5.08 17.84 -2.22
N LYS A 32 5.31 18.12 -0.93
CA LYS A 32 6.31 19.11 -0.48
C LYS A 32 7.74 18.74 -0.91
N SER A 33 8.11 17.46 -0.80
CA SER A 33 9.43 16.99 -1.24
C SER A 33 9.63 17.14 -2.74
N LEU A 34 8.58 16.92 -3.55
CA LEU A 34 8.64 17.06 -5.00
C LEU A 34 8.70 18.52 -5.46
N GLU A 35 8.19 19.48 -4.67
CA GLU A 35 8.28 20.91 -4.99
C GLU A 35 9.72 21.43 -5.01
N THR A 36 10.63 20.80 -4.27
CA THR A 36 12.05 21.20 -4.19
C THR A 36 13.01 20.18 -4.81
N SER A 37 12.48 19.10 -5.38
CA SER A 37 13.25 18.04 -6.04
C SER A 37 13.38 18.29 -7.54
N ASP A 38 14.48 17.85 -8.13
CA ASP A 38 14.62 17.79 -9.59
C ASP A 38 13.73 16.68 -10.20
N TRP A 39 13.30 15.71 -9.40
CA TRP A 39 12.41 14.64 -9.81
C TRP A 39 10.96 15.09 -9.93
N LYS A 40 10.30 14.72 -11.02
CA LYS A 40 8.86 14.93 -11.25
C LYS A 40 8.07 13.71 -10.83
N GLY A 41 7.04 13.89 -10.00
CA GLY A 41 6.14 12.82 -9.57
C GLY A 41 4.82 12.79 -10.34
N ASP A 42 4.38 11.59 -10.71
CA ASP A 42 3.08 11.29 -11.31
C ASP A 42 2.41 10.15 -10.53
N TYR A 43 1.18 10.37 -10.07
CA TYR A 43 0.44 9.40 -9.24
C TYR A 43 -0.46 8.55 -10.13
N ARG A 44 -0.34 7.22 -10.04
CA ARG A 44 -1.09 6.28 -10.89
C ARG A 44 -1.80 5.22 -10.07
N GLU A 45 -2.97 4.86 -10.56
CA GLU A 45 -3.68 3.66 -10.14
C GLU A 45 -3.46 2.59 -11.21
N THR A 46 -2.92 1.44 -10.81
CA THR A 46 -2.63 0.32 -11.71
C THR A 46 -3.43 -0.90 -11.22
N LEU A 47 -4.20 -1.50 -12.14
CA LEU A 47 -4.90 -2.77 -11.88
C LEU A 47 -3.97 -3.93 -12.18
N VAL A 48 -3.72 -4.77 -11.19
CA VAL A 48 -2.91 -5.98 -11.31
C VAL A 48 -3.81 -7.20 -11.20
N TRP A 49 -3.83 -7.99 -12.26
CA TRP A 49 -4.60 -9.23 -12.34
C TRP A 49 -3.76 -10.41 -11.87
N ALA A 50 -4.40 -11.41 -11.27
CA ALA A 50 -3.75 -12.70 -11.05
C ALA A 50 -3.40 -13.37 -12.40
N ASP A 51 -2.30 -14.12 -12.42
CA ASP A 51 -1.71 -14.68 -13.65
C ASP A 51 -2.67 -15.64 -14.38
N GLU A 52 -3.56 -16.28 -13.63
CA GLU A 52 -4.56 -17.24 -14.11
C GLU A 52 -5.78 -16.60 -14.78
N VAL A 53 -5.97 -15.28 -14.67
CA VAL A 53 -7.17 -14.60 -15.18
C VAL A 53 -7.08 -14.42 -16.70
N SER A 54 -8.12 -14.87 -17.40
CA SER A 54 -8.18 -14.80 -18.86
C SER A 54 -8.37 -13.37 -19.38
N GLU A 55 -7.83 -13.06 -20.56
CA GLU A 55 -8.06 -11.76 -21.21
C GLU A 55 -9.54 -11.47 -21.51
N ALA A 56 -10.33 -12.53 -21.70
CA ALA A 56 -11.78 -12.41 -21.89
C ALA A 56 -12.47 -11.91 -20.61
N ASP A 57 -12.07 -12.42 -19.44
CA ASP A 57 -12.61 -11.97 -18.15
C ASP A 57 -12.17 -10.54 -17.82
N LYS A 58 -10.90 -10.19 -18.10
CA LYS A 58 -10.40 -8.81 -17.96
C LYS A 58 -11.19 -7.83 -18.82
N SER A 59 -11.37 -8.16 -20.10
CA SER A 59 -12.13 -7.33 -21.04
C SER A 59 -13.59 -7.20 -20.64
N ARG A 60 -14.20 -8.28 -20.12
CA ARG A 60 -15.57 -8.27 -19.62
C ARG A 60 -15.71 -7.39 -18.38
N PHE A 61 -14.77 -7.49 -17.44
CA PHE A 61 -14.75 -6.64 -16.25
C PHE A 61 -14.66 -5.16 -16.63
N ASP A 62 -13.75 -4.79 -17.54
CA ASP A 62 -13.58 -3.40 -17.99
C ASP A 62 -14.86 -2.83 -18.62
N LEU A 63 -15.53 -3.63 -19.46
CA LEU A 63 -16.78 -3.24 -20.10
C LEU A 63 -17.90 -3.00 -19.07
N LEU A 64 -18.04 -3.92 -18.11
CA LEU A 64 -19.04 -3.82 -17.04
C LEU A 64 -18.75 -2.64 -16.12
N GLN A 65 -17.49 -2.37 -15.78
CA GLN A 65 -17.12 -1.18 -15.00
C GLN A 65 -17.41 0.12 -15.75
N GLN A 66 -17.16 0.19 -17.05
CA GLN A 66 -17.52 1.36 -17.86
C GLN A 66 -19.03 1.58 -17.90
N GLU A 67 -19.80 0.50 -18.08
CA GLU A 67 -21.26 0.56 -18.06
C GLU A 67 -21.79 1.01 -16.69
N LEU A 68 -21.23 0.46 -15.60
CA LEU A 68 -21.58 0.83 -14.23
C LEU A 68 -21.33 2.33 -13.96
N LYS A 69 -20.20 2.87 -14.44
CA LYS A 69 -19.87 4.30 -14.31
C LYS A 69 -20.81 5.19 -15.15
N ALA A 70 -21.28 4.70 -16.30
CA ALA A 70 -22.10 5.47 -17.23
C ALA A 70 -23.61 5.41 -16.91
N THR A 71 -24.08 4.30 -16.33
CA THR A 71 -25.50 4.09 -16.06
C THR A 71 -25.99 4.95 -14.90
N ARG A 72 -27.29 5.30 -14.95
CA ARG A 72 -28.01 6.01 -13.87
C ARG A 72 -29.23 5.23 -13.38
N SER A 73 -29.46 4.04 -13.94
CA SER A 73 -30.55 3.15 -13.52
C SER A 73 -30.13 2.33 -12.32
N VAL A 74 -30.87 2.43 -11.21
CA VAL A 74 -30.57 1.72 -9.96
C VAL A 74 -30.63 0.20 -10.14
N ASP A 75 -31.68 -0.31 -10.81
CA ASP A 75 -31.80 -1.75 -11.06
C ASP A 75 -30.62 -2.26 -11.89
N ARG A 76 -30.17 -1.46 -12.87
CA ARG A 76 -29.01 -1.83 -13.69
C ARG A 76 -27.70 -1.78 -12.91
N ILE A 77 -27.54 -0.83 -12.00
CA ILE A 77 -26.38 -0.75 -11.11
C ILE A 77 -26.28 -2.04 -10.28
N LEU A 78 -27.40 -2.46 -9.66
CA LEU A 78 -27.43 -3.68 -8.85
C LEU A 78 -27.12 -4.94 -9.67
N GLU A 79 -27.70 -5.08 -10.87
CA GLU A 79 -27.37 -6.20 -11.77
C GLU A 79 -25.88 -6.24 -12.15
N LEU A 80 -25.29 -5.08 -12.44
CA LEU A 80 -23.88 -4.99 -12.82
C LEU A 80 -22.96 -5.31 -11.64
N GLU A 81 -23.29 -4.84 -10.43
CA GLU A 81 -22.57 -5.16 -9.20
C GLU A 81 -22.58 -6.67 -8.91
N ASP A 82 -23.75 -7.31 -9.03
CA ASP A 82 -23.87 -8.77 -8.85
C ASP A 82 -22.99 -9.53 -9.85
N VAL A 83 -22.98 -9.13 -11.12
CA VAL A 83 -22.16 -9.79 -12.14
C VAL A 83 -20.67 -9.54 -11.92
N LEU A 84 -20.28 -8.33 -11.50
CA LEU A 84 -18.89 -7.98 -11.21
C LEU A 84 -18.36 -8.77 -10.00
N ALA A 85 -19.19 -9.05 -8.99
CA ALA A 85 -18.80 -9.82 -7.81
C ALA A 85 -18.40 -11.27 -8.13
N GLU A 86 -18.93 -11.84 -9.22
CA GLU A 86 -18.61 -13.19 -9.69
C GLU A 86 -17.36 -13.25 -10.59
N LEU A 87 -16.86 -12.10 -11.05
CA LEU A 87 -15.65 -12.03 -11.84
C LEU A 87 -14.40 -11.99 -10.95
N PRO A 88 -13.24 -12.48 -11.45
CA PRO A 88 -11.97 -12.20 -10.80
C PRO A 88 -11.81 -10.68 -10.62
N THR A 89 -11.35 -10.27 -9.44
CA THR A 89 -11.14 -8.85 -9.13
C THR A 89 -9.64 -8.55 -9.18
N PRO A 90 -9.20 -7.50 -9.90
CA PRO A 90 -7.80 -7.11 -9.87
C PRO A 90 -7.46 -6.47 -8.53
N GLU A 91 -6.20 -6.59 -8.13
CA GLU A 91 -5.65 -5.77 -7.06
C GLU A 91 -5.39 -4.36 -7.57
N VAL A 92 -5.77 -3.35 -6.78
CA VAL A 92 -5.49 -1.94 -7.08
C VAL A 92 -4.18 -1.55 -6.40
N ILE A 93 -3.19 -1.13 -7.19
CA ILE A 93 -1.92 -0.60 -6.71
C ILE A 93 -1.87 0.89 -6.96
N TYR A 94 -1.49 1.66 -5.93
CA TYR A 94 -1.25 3.09 -6.06
C TYR A 94 0.25 3.34 -6.13
N GLU A 95 0.70 3.89 -7.24
CA GLU A 95 2.11 4.08 -7.54
C GLU A 95 2.45 5.56 -7.66
N LEU A 96 3.63 5.94 -7.15
CA LEU A 96 4.29 7.20 -7.48
C LEU A 96 5.39 6.92 -8.50
N HIS A 97 5.21 7.44 -9.71
CA HIS A 97 6.20 7.40 -10.78
C HIS A 97 7.04 8.67 -10.71
N LEU A 98 8.30 8.51 -10.31
CA LEU A 98 9.30 9.57 -10.27
C LEU A 98 10.10 9.55 -11.57
N SER A 99 10.22 10.69 -12.23
CA SER A 99 10.99 10.85 -13.47
C SER A 99 11.99 11.99 -13.39
N HIS A 100 13.20 11.74 -13.87
CA HIS A 100 14.24 12.75 -14.04
C HIS A 100 15.10 12.40 -15.27
N GLY A 101 15.00 13.21 -16.33
CA GLY A 101 15.62 12.88 -17.62
C GLY A 101 15.09 11.53 -18.16
N ASP A 102 16.01 10.60 -18.45
CA ASP A 102 15.67 9.23 -18.90
C ASP A 102 15.49 8.24 -17.72
N GLN A 103 15.66 8.70 -16.48
CA GLN A 103 15.51 7.85 -15.30
C GLN A 103 14.06 7.84 -14.83
N VAL A 104 13.58 6.64 -14.51
CA VAL A 104 12.26 6.42 -13.91
C VAL A 104 12.41 5.50 -12.71
N VAL A 105 11.82 5.91 -11.58
CA VAL A 105 11.72 5.12 -10.36
C VAL A 105 10.25 5.05 -9.98
N ILE A 106 9.76 3.86 -9.63
CA ILE A 106 8.36 3.64 -9.26
C ILE A 106 8.32 3.20 -7.80
N TRP A 107 7.51 3.87 -6.99
CA TRP A 107 7.26 3.52 -5.59
C TRP A 107 5.80 3.09 -5.39
N ASP A 108 5.59 1.97 -4.72
CA ASP A 108 4.28 1.55 -4.20
C ASP A 108 3.96 2.37 -2.94
N LEU A 109 2.87 3.12 -2.99
CA LEU A 109 2.45 4.00 -1.89
C LEU A 109 1.96 3.23 -0.67
N TRP A 110 1.40 2.04 -0.84
CA TRP A 110 0.99 1.22 0.30
C TRP A 110 2.20 0.64 1.02
N ASP A 111 3.22 0.20 0.28
CA ASP A 111 4.47 -0.26 0.90
C ASP A 111 5.12 0.85 1.74
N LEU A 112 5.06 2.10 1.28
CA LEU A 112 5.49 3.27 2.06
C LEU A 112 4.60 3.51 3.30
N CYS A 113 3.29 3.42 3.16
CA CYS A 113 2.36 3.51 4.30
C CYS A 113 2.69 2.45 5.35
N TYR A 114 2.93 1.20 4.95
CA TYR A 114 3.28 0.12 5.87
C TYR A 114 4.61 0.39 6.58
N ARG A 115 5.63 0.88 5.86
CA ARG A 115 6.91 1.26 6.48
C ARG A 115 6.76 2.39 7.50
N ILE A 116 5.79 3.28 7.32
CA ILE A 116 5.45 4.32 8.31
C ILE A 116 4.64 3.73 9.47
N CYS A 117 3.62 2.90 9.21
CA CYS A 117 2.73 2.34 10.24
C CYS A 117 3.42 1.39 11.21
N PHE A 118 4.38 0.60 10.72
CA PHE A 118 4.96 -0.50 11.49
C PHE A 118 6.38 -0.18 11.95
N ARG A 119 6.82 -0.90 12.98
CA ARG A 119 8.25 -0.96 13.31
C ARG A 119 8.92 -1.99 12.42
N GLU A 120 10.15 -1.70 12.01
CA GLU A 120 11.03 -2.76 11.51
C GLU A 120 11.30 -3.69 12.69
N VAL A 121 10.56 -4.80 12.75
CA VAL A 121 10.81 -5.84 13.74
C VAL A 121 12.13 -6.49 13.34
N ASP A 122 13.19 -6.21 14.10
CA ASP A 122 14.44 -6.93 14.00
C ASP A 122 14.13 -8.42 13.94
N ALA A 123 14.58 -9.10 12.88
CA ALA A 123 14.27 -10.50 12.58
C ALA A 123 14.77 -11.51 13.65
N VAL A 124 15.18 -11.02 14.82
CA VAL A 124 15.81 -11.76 15.92
C VAL A 124 14.79 -12.56 16.73
N ASP A 125 13.54 -12.11 16.89
CA ASP A 125 12.51 -12.85 17.66
C ASP A 125 11.86 -14.00 16.89
N ARG A 126 11.99 -14.05 15.54
CA ARG A 126 11.51 -15.18 14.74
C ARG A 126 12.39 -16.43 14.83
N ALA A 127 13.58 -16.33 15.42
CA ALA A 127 14.45 -17.47 15.67
C ALA A 127 14.12 -18.21 16.98
N THR A 128 13.45 -17.56 17.93
CA THR A 128 13.22 -18.10 19.28
C THR A 128 11.84 -18.75 19.46
N ASN A 129 10.85 -18.40 18.64
CA ASN A 129 9.51 -19.03 18.65
C ASN A 129 9.09 -19.47 17.23
N PRO A 130 9.47 -20.68 16.77
CA PRO A 130 8.88 -21.26 15.58
C PRO A 130 7.41 -21.62 15.86
N SER A 131 6.48 -21.12 15.04
CA SER A 131 5.11 -21.64 15.03
C SER A 131 5.14 -23.15 14.75
N PRO A 132 4.50 -23.99 15.58
CA PRO A 132 4.49 -25.42 15.36
C PRO A 132 3.55 -25.71 14.17
N GLY A 133 4.11 -25.88 12.97
CA GLY A 133 3.33 -26.33 11.81
C GLY A 133 3.80 -25.93 10.41
N SER A 134 4.80 -25.06 10.24
CA SER A 134 5.27 -24.68 8.89
C SER A 134 6.53 -25.44 8.48
N THR A 135 6.36 -26.50 7.68
CA THR A 135 7.46 -27.30 7.12
C THR A 135 8.05 -26.76 5.82
N ASP A 136 7.48 -25.69 5.24
CA ASP A 136 7.94 -25.15 3.97
C ASP A 136 8.68 -23.82 4.13
N ALA A 137 9.94 -23.79 3.66
CA ALA A 137 10.80 -22.61 3.68
C ALA A 137 10.24 -21.43 2.86
N SER A 138 9.28 -21.69 1.97
CA SER A 138 8.56 -20.68 1.17
C SER A 138 7.52 -19.90 1.99
N ASP A 139 6.92 -20.50 3.01
CA ASP A 139 5.88 -19.86 3.84
C ASP A 139 6.46 -18.88 4.87
N ARG A 140 7.73 -19.04 5.22
CA ARG A 140 8.43 -18.16 6.18
C ARG A 140 8.72 -16.76 5.62
N VAL A 141 8.65 -16.57 4.30
CA VAL A 141 9.00 -15.32 3.60
C VAL A 141 7.77 -14.46 3.26
N ASN A 142 6.58 -15.08 3.23
CA ASN A 142 5.34 -14.43 2.80
C ASN A 142 4.47 -13.90 3.95
N ASN A 143 4.76 -14.30 5.19
CA ASN A 143 4.00 -13.88 6.37
C ASN A 143 4.87 -13.04 7.32
N THR A 144 5.22 -11.82 6.90
CA THR A 144 5.89 -10.88 7.80
C THR A 144 4.86 -10.43 8.83
N LEU A 145 4.91 -11.04 10.01
CA LEU A 145 4.22 -10.53 11.19
C LEU A 145 4.77 -9.13 11.47
N VAL A 146 3.89 -8.13 11.49
CA VAL A 146 4.23 -6.75 11.79
C VAL A 146 3.56 -6.29 13.09
N GLU A 147 4.27 -5.45 13.83
CA GLU A 147 3.74 -4.74 14.99
C GLU A 147 3.57 -3.27 14.64
N VAL A 148 2.44 -2.69 15.06
CA VAL A 148 2.16 -1.26 14.88
C VAL A 148 3.15 -0.46 15.70
N ASP A 149 3.67 0.61 15.13
CA ASP A 149 4.46 1.55 15.88
C ASP A 149 3.56 2.39 16.79
N THR A 150 3.32 1.88 17.99
CA THR A 150 2.49 2.53 19.01
C THR A 150 3.00 3.90 19.45
N THR A 151 4.24 4.29 19.09
CA THR A 151 4.71 5.67 19.33
C THR A 151 3.96 6.70 18.49
N LEU A 152 3.29 6.26 17.42
CA LEU A 152 2.44 7.11 16.58
C LEU A 152 1.07 7.37 17.21
N LEU A 153 0.80 6.82 18.39
CA LEU A 153 -0.47 6.94 19.09
C LEU A 153 -0.25 7.58 20.47
N GLU A 154 -1.06 8.56 20.81
CA GLU A 154 -1.18 9.16 22.14
C GLU A 154 -2.60 8.90 22.65
N GLU A 155 -2.73 8.20 23.78
CA GLU A 155 -4.04 7.83 24.38
C GLU A 155 -5.03 7.13 23.42
N SER A 156 -4.51 6.38 22.43
CA SER A 156 -5.28 5.73 21.34
C SER A 156 -5.79 6.67 20.24
N GLU A 157 -5.35 7.92 20.24
CA GLU A 157 -5.50 8.87 19.14
C GLU A 157 -4.18 9.00 18.38
N VAL A 158 -4.23 9.57 17.18
CA VAL A 158 -3.04 9.74 16.34
C VAL A 158 -2.19 10.90 16.87
N ASP A 159 -0.92 10.62 17.18
CA ASP A 159 0.08 11.67 17.38
C ASP A 159 0.53 12.19 16.00
N TRP A 160 -0.10 13.29 15.59
CA TRP A 160 0.15 13.92 14.30
C TRP A 160 1.57 14.48 14.14
N ILE A 161 2.23 14.86 15.24
CA ILE A 161 3.58 15.42 15.21
C ILE A 161 4.56 14.30 14.95
N THR A 162 4.53 13.24 15.77
CA THR A 162 5.40 12.08 15.63
C THR A 162 5.18 11.39 14.27
N LEU A 163 3.93 11.29 13.80
CA LEU A 163 3.62 10.76 12.48
C LEU A 163 4.25 11.57 11.34
N ASP A 164 4.13 12.90 11.39
CA ASP A 164 4.71 13.77 10.36
C ASP A 164 6.25 13.72 10.35
N GLU A 165 6.88 13.71 11.53
CA GLU A 165 8.33 13.57 11.66
C GLU A 165 8.83 12.23 11.14
N LYS A 166 8.17 11.12 11.51
CA LYS A 166 8.51 9.78 11.01
C LYS A 166 8.36 9.71 9.48
N THR A 167 7.27 10.27 8.95
CA THR A 167 7.01 10.31 7.51
C THR A 167 8.12 11.06 6.77
N LYS A 168 8.50 12.26 7.24
CA LYS A 168 9.58 13.06 6.66
C LYS A 168 10.91 12.30 6.65
N ARG A 169 11.25 11.64 7.75
CA ARG A 169 12.48 10.85 7.85
C ARG A 169 12.51 9.72 6.82
N ILE A 170 11.43 8.93 6.73
CA ILE A 170 11.33 7.84 5.76
C ILE A 170 11.45 8.36 4.33
N LEU A 171 10.78 9.48 4.00
CA LEU A 171 10.89 10.07 2.67
C LEU A 171 12.30 10.59 2.39
N GLN A 172 12.97 11.25 3.35
CA GLN A 172 14.36 11.67 3.19
C GLN A 172 15.28 10.47 2.88
N GLU A 173 15.11 9.36 3.59
CA GLU A 173 15.85 8.11 3.35
C GLU A 173 15.57 7.56 1.94
N MET A 174 14.31 7.61 1.47
CA MET A 174 13.91 7.14 0.14
C MET A 174 14.46 8.03 -0.98
N PHE A 175 14.34 9.35 -0.85
CA PHE A 175 14.86 10.30 -1.84
C PHE A 175 16.39 10.25 -1.92
N ALA A 176 17.10 9.99 -0.80
CA ALA A 176 18.55 9.80 -0.80
C ALA A 176 19.01 8.55 -1.55
N GLN A 177 18.11 7.59 -1.80
CA GLN A 177 18.38 6.39 -2.60
C GLN A 177 18.09 6.57 -4.08
N LEU A 178 17.52 7.72 -4.49
CA LEU A 178 17.31 7.98 -5.90
C LEU A 178 18.65 8.08 -6.64
N PRO A 179 18.71 7.63 -7.90
CA PRO A 179 19.90 7.78 -8.73
C PRO A 179 20.39 9.23 -8.74
N SER A 180 21.71 9.42 -8.66
CA SER A 180 22.29 10.76 -8.72
C SER A 180 21.92 11.42 -10.04
N VAL A 181 21.32 12.61 -9.92
CA VAL A 181 21.10 13.51 -11.04
C VAL A 181 22.47 14.06 -11.50
N PRO A 182 22.83 13.92 -12.79
CA PRO A 182 24.10 14.42 -13.33
C PRO A 182 24.19 15.94 -13.38
#